data_AF-A0A7I8MQJ7-F1
#
_entry.id   AF-A0A7I8MQJ7-F1
#
_cell.length_a   1.000
_cell.length_b   1.000
_cell.length_c   1.000
_cell.angle_alpha   90.00
_cell.angle_beta   90.00
_cell.angle_gamma   90.00
#
_symmetry.space_group_name_H-M   'P 1'
#
loop_
_entity.id
_entity.type
_entity.pdbx_description
1 polymer ?
#
loop_
_entity_poly.entity_id
_entity_poly.type
_entity_poly.pdbx_seq_one_letter_code
_entity_poly.pdbx_strand_id
1 'polypeptide(L)'
;MRTKIILLSLLMVLAFSENDAAAMMVIGTGEITSAGAGNGGQYQLIYHEALDITWLDFSRSADNWNSQMDWASNLEVEFNGTIFNSWRLPSSGDNPFFGHSKTTSEMGHLYYLELDNGPGDQTINTGEFENLLPSRYWSSTEYSPSPEGAWEFDFEGGLQSISLKTSARLAIAVLDGDLSTVPIPGSVWLFGTSILGLAGIRRKMNS
;
A
#
# COMPACT_ATOMS: atom_id res chain seq x y z
N MET A 1 -26.90 -21.77 65.54
CA MET A 1 -25.45 -21.71 65.29
C MET A 1 -25.29 -21.68 63.77
N ARG A 2 -25.09 -20.48 63.19
CA ARG A 2 -23.90 -20.10 62.38
C ARG A 2 -23.62 -21.15 61.28
N THR A 3 -23.73 -20.86 59.98
CA THR A 3 -22.85 -19.93 59.27
C THR A 3 -23.40 -19.64 57.87
N LYS A 4 -23.41 -18.37 57.47
CA LYS A 4 -23.62 -17.91 56.09
C LYS A 4 -22.36 -18.25 55.28
N ILE A 5 -22.49 -18.87 54.13
CA ILE A 5 -21.43 -18.89 53.11
C ILE A 5 -22.01 -18.15 51.91
N ILE A 6 -21.60 -16.89 51.77
CA ILE A 6 -21.84 -16.08 50.57
C ILE A 6 -20.73 -16.48 49.60
N LEU A 7 -21.09 -17.14 48.50
CA LEU A 7 -20.16 -17.47 47.43
C LEU A 7 -19.98 -16.22 46.57
N LEU A 8 -18.86 -15.53 46.74
CA LEU A 8 -18.43 -14.42 45.91
C LEU A 8 -17.82 -15.00 44.64
N SER A 9 -18.60 -15.15 43.57
CA SER A 9 -18.09 -15.57 42.26
C SER A 9 -17.32 -14.42 41.62
N LEU A 10 -15.99 -14.52 41.66
CA LEU A 10 -15.05 -13.65 40.96
C LEU A 10 -15.16 -13.96 39.45
N LEU A 11 -15.88 -13.12 38.70
CA LEU A 11 -15.91 -13.21 37.24
C LEU A 11 -14.61 -12.59 36.71
N MET A 12 -13.65 -13.44 36.38
CA MET A 12 -12.39 -13.06 35.75
C MET A 12 -12.69 -12.64 34.31
N VAL A 13 -12.69 -11.33 34.04
CA VAL A 13 -12.73 -10.80 32.68
C VAL A 13 -11.37 -11.11 32.07
N LEU A 14 -11.30 -12.14 31.25
CA LEU A 14 -10.21 -12.34 30.31
C LEU A 14 -10.31 -11.19 29.29
N ALA A 15 -9.54 -10.13 29.51
CA ALA A 15 -9.20 -9.21 28.46
C ALA A 15 -8.36 -10.01 27.45
N PHE A 16 -8.99 -10.46 26.37
CA PHE A 16 -8.25 -10.69 25.15
C PHE A 16 -7.70 -9.32 24.76
N SER A 17 -6.38 -9.13 24.87
CA SER A 17 -5.74 -8.08 24.11
C SER A 17 -5.98 -8.45 22.65
N GLU A 18 -6.88 -7.73 21.99
CA GLU A 18 -6.79 -7.60 20.54
C GLU A 18 -5.36 -7.10 20.29
N ASN A 19 -4.51 -7.97 19.75
CA ASN A 19 -3.35 -7.47 19.04
C ASN A 19 -3.96 -6.71 17.86
N ASP A 20 -4.16 -5.40 18.01
CA ASP A 20 -4.29 -4.49 16.88
C ASP A 20 -2.95 -4.54 16.13
N ALA A 21 -2.77 -5.59 15.33
CA ALA A 21 -1.81 -5.55 14.25
C ALA A 21 -2.36 -4.51 13.28
N ALA A 22 -1.59 -3.47 13.02
CA ALA A 22 -1.87 -2.49 11.97
C ALA A 22 -2.27 -3.25 10.70
N ALA A 23 -3.46 -3.00 10.19
CA ALA A 23 -4.01 -3.86 9.15
C ALA A 23 -3.54 -3.39 7.77
N MET A 24 -2.99 -4.29 6.98
CA MET A 24 -2.99 -4.13 5.52
C MET A 24 -4.44 -4.19 5.04
N MET A 25 -4.92 -3.12 4.41
CA MET A 25 -6.31 -3.01 3.96
C MET A 25 -6.39 -2.77 2.47
N VAL A 26 -7.05 -3.67 1.74
CA VAL A 26 -7.43 -3.42 0.34
C VAL A 26 -8.52 -2.34 0.32
N ILE A 27 -8.18 -1.14 -0.16
CA ILE A 27 -9.09 0.00 -0.21
C ILE A 27 -9.85 0.10 -1.54
N GLY A 28 -9.42 -0.65 -2.55
CA GLY A 28 -10.09 -0.77 -3.85
C GLY A 28 -9.13 -1.03 -4.98
N THR A 29 -9.55 -0.67 -6.20
CA THR A 29 -8.79 -0.87 -7.42
C THR A 29 -8.57 0.46 -8.12
N GLY A 30 -7.30 0.81 -8.36
CA GLY A 30 -6.90 1.99 -9.12
C GLY A 30 -6.57 1.64 -10.56
N GLU A 31 -6.81 2.56 -11.49
CA GLU A 31 -6.46 2.42 -12.90
C GLU A 31 -5.19 3.21 -13.21
N ILE A 32 -4.16 2.55 -13.74
CA ILE A 32 -2.96 3.24 -14.23
C ILE A 32 -3.30 3.96 -15.54
N THR A 33 -3.31 5.30 -15.52
CA THR A 33 -3.72 6.14 -16.67
C THR A 33 -2.54 6.67 -17.48
N SER A 34 -1.30 6.61 -16.97
CA SER A 34 -0.15 7.19 -17.66
C SER A 34 0.29 6.36 -18.88
N ALA A 35 0.33 7.01 -20.05
CA ALA A 35 0.82 6.44 -21.30
C ALA A 35 2.35 6.28 -21.28
N GLY A 36 2.85 5.23 -20.61
CA GLY A 36 4.29 4.97 -20.47
C GLY A 36 4.66 4.02 -19.33
N ALA A 37 3.71 3.68 -18.44
CA ALA A 37 3.95 2.85 -17.26
C ALA A 37 4.23 1.35 -17.54
N GLY A 38 4.05 0.87 -18.78
CA GLY A 38 3.85 -0.56 -19.04
C GLY A 38 2.41 -0.96 -18.73
N ASN A 39 1.87 -1.94 -19.48
CA ASN A 39 0.45 -2.34 -19.59
C ASN A 39 -0.50 -1.62 -18.61
N GLY A 40 -1.13 -0.55 -19.10
CA GLY A 40 -2.26 0.08 -18.42
C GLY A 40 -3.24 -0.99 -17.95
N GLY A 41 -3.84 -0.76 -16.79
CA GLY A 41 -4.59 -1.80 -16.11
C GLY A 41 -5.07 -1.34 -14.75
N GLN A 42 -5.88 -2.22 -14.16
CA GLN A 42 -6.51 -2.02 -12.87
C GLN A 42 -5.83 -2.92 -11.85
N TYR A 43 -5.35 -2.33 -10.76
CA TYR A 43 -4.58 -3.03 -9.72
C TYR A 43 -5.08 -2.64 -8.34
N GLN A 44 -4.88 -3.53 -7.37
CA GLN A 44 -5.30 -3.26 -6.00
C GLN A 44 -4.50 -2.11 -5.41
N LEU A 45 -5.19 -1.30 -4.62
CA LEU A 45 -4.62 -0.29 -3.75
C LEU A 45 -4.73 -0.82 -2.33
N ILE A 46 -3.58 -0.95 -1.66
CA ILE A 46 -3.49 -1.59 -0.35
C ILE A 46 -2.91 -0.58 0.64
N TYR A 47 -3.75 -0.06 1.53
CA TYR A 47 -3.33 0.85 2.58
C TYR A 47 -2.59 0.10 3.68
N HIS A 48 -1.47 0.67 4.10
CA HIS A 48 -0.60 0.19 5.16
C HIS A 48 -0.64 1.20 6.31
N GLU A 49 -1.43 0.91 7.33
CA GLU A 49 -1.70 1.84 8.43
C GLU A 49 -0.45 2.21 9.24
N ALA A 50 0.42 1.24 9.57
CA ALA A 50 1.61 1.49 10.38
C ALA A 50 2.62 2.47 9.76
N LEU A 51 2.68 2.52 8.42
CA LEU A 51 3.59 3.40 7.67
C LEU A 51 2.89 4.63 7.08
N ASP A 52 1.55 4.68 7.17
CA ASP A 52 0.72 5.67 6.51
C ASP A 52 1.06 5.81 5.01
N ILE A 53 1.06 4.68 4.30
CA ILE A 53 1.30 4.63 2.84
C ILE A 53 0.29 3.70 2.16
N THR A 54 0.00 3.96 0.89
CA THR A 54 -0.76 3.08 0.02
C THR A 54 0.17 2.41 -1.00
N TRP A 55 0.14 1.09 -1.04
CA TRP A 55 0.82 0.28 -2.06
C TRP A 55 -0.04 0.14 -3.31
N LEU A 56 0.59 0.21 -4.47
CA LEU A 56 0.02 -0.28 -5.72
C LEU A 56 0.46 -1.73 -5.91
N ASP A 57 -0.50 -2.67 -5.91
CA ASP A 57 -0.25 -4.10 -6.15
C ASP A 57 0.06 -4.36 -7.64
N PHE A 58 1.22 -3.87 -8.07
CA PHE A 58 1.73 -3.96 -9.41
C PHE A 58 3.25 -4.05 -9.39
N SER A 59 3.78 -5.13 -9.97
CA SER A 59 5.22 -5.29 -10.20
C SER A 59 5.59 -4.85 -11.60
N ARG A 60 6.22 -3.68 -11.70
CA ARG A 60 6.77 -3.22 -12.97
C ARG A 60 7.96 -4.08 -13.37
N SER A 61 7.97 -4.50 -14.64
CA SER A 61 9.06 -5.22 -15.30
C SER A 61 10.44 -4.63 -15.01
N ALA A 62 11.43 -5.51 -14.99
CA ALA A 62 12.75 -5.16 -14.48
C ALA A 62 13.47 -4.16 -15.39
N ASP A 63 14.09 -3.16 -14.78
CA ASP A 63 14.85 -2.11 -15.47
C ASP A 63 15.91 -1.52 -14.52
N ASN A 64 16.75 -0.64 -15.05
CA ASN A 64 17.75 0.10 -14.29
C ASN A 64 17.10 1.08 -13.30
N TRP A 65 17.85 1.46 -12.27
CA TRP A 65 17.33 2.25 -11.15
C TRP A 65 16.77 3.62 -11.58
N ASN A 66 17.46 4.33 -12.49
CA ASN A 66 16.99 5.64 -12.96
C ASN A 66 15.66 5.50 -13.70
N SER A 67 15.53 4.50 -14.59
CA SER A 67 14.27 4.26 -15.32
C SER A 67 13.11 3.86 -14.39
N GLN A 68 13.39 3.24 -13.25
CA GLN A 68 12.38 2.86 -12.26
C GLN A 68 11.97 4.06 -11.39
N MET A 69 12.93 4.92 -11.03
CA MET A 69 12.64 6.21 -10.40
C MET A 69 11.80 7.10 -11.31
N ASP A 70 12.20 7.22 -12.58
CA ASP A 70 11.47 7.99 -13.60
C ASP A 70 10.06 7.43 -13.82
N TRP A 71 9.90 6.11 -13.84
CA TRP A 71 8.58 5.48 -13.93
C TRP A 71 7.70 5.89 -12.75
N ALA A 72 8.17 5.71 -11.52
CA ALA A 72 7.38 6.00 -10.33
C ALA A 72 6.98 7.49 -10.27
N SER A 73 7.91 8.40 -10.60
CA SER A 73 7.62 9.85 -10.57
C SER A 73 6.63 10.32 -11.65
N ASN A 74 6.45 9.54 -12.73
CA ASN A 74 5.50 9.85 -13.81
C ASN A 74 4.27 8.93 -13.76
N LEU A 75 4.10 8.15 -12.69
CA LEU A 75 2.97 7.26 -12.53
C LEU A 75 1.72 8.06 -12.17
N GLU A 76 0.63 7.81 -12.89
CA GLU A 76 -0.69 8.37 -12.60
C GLU A 76 -1.66 7.21 -12.39
N VAL A 77 -2.33 7.21 -11.25
CA VAL A 77 -3.35 6.22 -10.90
C VAL A 77 -4.66 6.95 -10.61
N GLU A 78 -5.69 6.65 -11.39
CA GLU A 78 -7.04 7.12 -11.13
C GLU A 78 -7.74 6.21 -10.11
N PHE A 79 -8.30 6.80 -9.06
CA PHE A 79 -9.11 6.12 -8.07
C PHE A 79 -10.23 7.05 -7.58
N ASN A 80 -11.48 6.57 -7.59
CA ASN A 80 -12.67 7.34 -7.22
C ASN A 80 -12.80 8.70 -7.95
N GLY A 81 -12.39 8.75 -9.23
CA GLY A 81 -12.44 9.96 -10.07
C GLY A 81 -11.39 11.01 -9.73
N THR A 82 -10.37 10.67 -8.93
CA THR A 82 -9.21 11.50 -8.62
C THR A 82 -7.95 10.84 -9.18
N ILE A 83 -7.08 11.63 -9.82
CA ILE A 83 -5.77 11.16 -10.30
C ILE A 83 -4.73 11.43 -9.21
N PHE A 84 -4.03 10.37 -8.80
CA PHE A 84 -2.91 10.42 -7.87
C PHE A 84 -1.61 10.25 -8.64
N ASN A 85 -0.69 11.21 -8.52
CA ASN A 85 0.53 11.30 -9.31
C ASN A 85 1.82 11.55 -8.49
N SER A 86 1.74 11.40 -7.17
CA SER A 86 2.87 11.56 -6.25
C SER A 86 3.44 10.21 -5.81
N TRP A 87 3.46 9.25 -6.73
CA TRP A 87 3.99 7.91 -6.48
C TRP A 87 5.52 7.92 -6.42
N ARG A 88 6.08 7.01 -5.62
CA ARG A 88 7.52 6.82 -5.45
C ARG A 88 7.87 5.35 -5.28
N LEU A 89 9.14 5.01 -5.49
CA LEU A 89 9.65 3.71 -5.04
C LEU A 89 9.73 3.69 -3.50
N PRO A 90 9.57 2.50 -2.87
CA PRO A 90 9.70 2.36 -1.44
C PRO A 90 11.09 2.77 -0.92
N SER A 91 11.14 3.35 0.27
CA SER A 91 12.35 3.80 0.94
C SER A 91 13.02 2.68 1.74
N SER A 92 14.36 2.66 1.73
CA SER A 92 15.17 1.80 2.60
C SER A 92 15.34 2.38 4.02
N GLY A 93 14.71 3.52 4.30
CA GLY A 93 14.78 4.26 5.56
C GLY A 93 16.07 5.07 5.72
N ASP A 94 16.21 5.78 6.84
CA ASP A 94 17.32 6.73 7.08
C ASP A 94 18.68 6.06 7.30
N ASN A 95 18.69 4.84 7.84
CA ASN A 95 19.91 4.09 8.13
C ASN A 95 19.81 2.67 7.55
N PRO A 96 19.86 2.53 6.22
CA PRO A 96 19.77 1.24 5.56
C PRO A 96 21.05 0.42 5.84
N PHE A 97 20.91 -0.89 6.00
CA PHE A 97 22.05 -1.79 6.17
C PHE A 97 21.90 -3.04 5.32
N PHE A 98 23.03 -3.66 4.99
CA PHE A 98 23.06 -4.92 4.26
C PHE A 98 22.68 -6.08 5.19
N GLY A 99 21.66 -6.85 4.83
CA GLY A 99 21.26 -8.04 5.59
C GLY A 99 19.76 -8.23 5.67
N HIS A 100 19.35 -9.09 6.60
CA HIS A 100 17.97 -9.45 6.86
C HIS A 100 17.37 -8.64 8.01
N SER A 101 16.04 -8.77 8.17
CA SER A 101 15.28 -8.21 9.29
C SER A 101 15.40 -6.69 9.41
N LYS A 102 15.57 -5.99 8.28
CA LYS A 102 15.52 -4.53 8.21
C LYS A 102 14.05 -4.06 8.21
N THR A 103 13.41 -4.08 9.37
CA THR A 103 11.99 -3.70 9.49
C THR A 103 11.71 -2.20 9.42
N THR A 104 12.75 -1.36 9.42
CA THR A 104 12.58 0.09 9.26
C THR A 104 12.65 0.56 7.80
N SER A 105 12.86 -0.34 6.83
CA SER A 105 12.60 -0.05 5.42
C SER A 105 11.15 -0.40 5.11
N GLU A 106 10.54 0.28 4.15
CA GLU A 106 9.12 0.03 3.84
C GLU A 106 8.89 -1.38 3.30
N MET A 107 9.77 -1.88 2.40
CA MET A 107 9.71 -3.25 1.89
C MET A 107 10.08 -4.29 2.96
N GLY A 108 11.02 -3.98 3.85
CA GLY A 108 11.36 -4.88 4.96
C GLY A 108 10.27 -4.93 6.03
N HIS A 109 9.59 -3.82 6.32
CA HIS A 109 8.40 -3.79 7.19
C HIS A 109 7.29 -4.66 6.60
N LEU A 110 6.99 -4.47 5.31
CA LEU A 110 6.02 -5.30 4.58
C LEU A 110 6.39 -6.79 4.68
N TYR A 111 7.63 -7.16 4.34
CA TYR A 111 8.05 -8.56 4.31
C TYR A 111 8.02 -9.24 5.68
N TYR A 112 8.60 -8.59 6.70
CA TYR A 112 8.85 -9.23 8.00
C TYR A 112 7.73 -9.04 9.03
N LEU A 113 7.03 -7.90 8.99
CA LEU A 113 6.03 -7.57 10.02
C LEU A 113 4.60 -7.78 9.52
N GLU A 114 4.30 -7.37 8.29
CA GLU A 114 2.94 -7.49 7.74
C GLU A 114 2.67 -8.87 7.15
N LEU A 115 3.64 -9.40 6.40
CA LEU A 115 3.50 -10.70 5.71
C LEU A 115 4.02 -11.87 6.56
N ASP A 116 4.60 -11.60 7.73
CA ASP A 116 5.14 -12.61 8.66
C ASP A 116 6.11 -13.61 7.99
N ASN A 117 6.93 -13.14 7.05
CA ASN A 117 7.94 -13.97 6.41
C ASN A 117 9.23 -14.04 7.25
N GLY A 118 9.86 -15.21 7.26
CA GLY A 118 11.17 -15.46 7.84
C GLY A 118 12.34 -15.18 6.88
N PRO A 119 13.55 -14.94 7.40
CA PRO A 119 14.74 -14.76 6.57
C PRO A 119 15.12 -16.05 5.85
N GLY A 120 15.17 -16.01 4.51
CA GLY A 120 15.52 -17.17 3.68
C GLY A 120 14.43 -18.24 3.58
N ASP A 121 13.18 -17.88 3.85
CA ASP A 121 12.04 -18.78 3.67
C ASP A 121 11.92 -19.25 2.22
N GLN A 122 11.61 -20.54 2.02
CA GLN A 122 11.50 -21.14 0.69
C GLN A 122 10.15 -20.85 0.01
N THR A 123 9.16 -20.44 0.80
CA THR A 123 7.82 -20.10 0.36
C THR A 123 7.45 -18.76 0.95
N ILE A 124 7.21 -17.77 0.09
CA ILE A 124 6.89 -16.42 0.52
C ILE A 124 5.38 -16.29 0.71
N ASN A 125 4.98 -15.66 1.81
CA ASN A 125 3.64 -15.14 2.01
C ASN A 125 3.55 -13.77 1.34
N THR A 126 2.55 -13.59 0.47
CA THR A 126 2.27 -12.31 -0.20
C THR A 126 1.01 -11.63 0.36
N GLY A 127 0.27 -12.30 1.25
CA GLY A 127 -0.95 -11.75 1.84
C GLY A 127 -1.95 -11.31 0.77
N GLU A 128 -2.39 -10.05 0.86
CA GLU A 128 -3.33 -9.42 -0.07
C GLU A 128 -2.73 -9.07 -1.44
N PHE A 129 -1.40 -9.16 -1.61
CA PHE A 129 -0.75 -8.84 -2.88
C PHE A 129 -0.88 -10.00 -3.86
N GLU A 130 -1.54 -9.75 -4.99
CA GLU A 130 -1.71 -10.71 -6.09
C GLU A 130 -0.57 -10.59 -7.12
N ASN A 131 0.10 -9.44 -7.16
CA ASN A 131 1.11 -9.12 -8.18
C ASN A 131 2.50 -8.91 -7.59
N LEU A 132 2.72 -9.23 -6.31
CA LEU A 132 4.05 -9.25 -5.69
C LEU A 132 4.80 -10.52 -6.09
N LEU A 133 5.99 -10.37 -6.66
CA LEU A 133 6.80 -11.49 -7.17
C LEU A 133 7.97 -11.79 -6.22
N PRO A 134 8.38 -13.07 -6.06
CA PRO A 134 9.59 -13.45 -5.33
C PRO A 134 10.83 -13.05 -6.13
N SER A 135 11.21 -11.78 -6.07
CA SER A 135 12.31 -11.21 -6.86
C SER A 135 12.87 -9.96 -6.17
N ARG A 136 13.87 -9.34 -6.80
CA ARG A 136 14.51 -8.13 -6.29
C ARG A 136 13.88 -6.86 -6.86
N TYR A 137 13.61 -5.92 -5.96
CA TYR A 137 12.96 -4.65 -6.23
C TYR A 137 13.87 -3.50 -5.86
N TRP A 138 13.87 -2.45 -6.68
CA TRP A 138 14.57 -1.22 -6.36
C TRP A 138 13.88 -0.46 -5.23
N SER A 139 14.69 0.11 -4.34
CA SER A 139 14.28 1.17 -3.43
C SER A 139 14.57 2.55 -4.04
N SER A 140 13.87 3.58 -3.58
CA SER A 140 14.21 4.99 -3.88
C SER A 140 15.52 5.47 -3.24
N THR A 141 16.15 4.66 -2.38
CA THR A 141 17.35 5.06 -1.63
C THR A 141 18.64 4.77 -2.41
N GLU A 142 19.39 5.82 -2.71
CA GLU A 142 20.76 5.72 -3.25
C GLU A 142 21.75 5.23 -2.18
N TYR A 143 22.76 4.47 -2.61
CA TYR A 143 23.84 4.06 -1.71
C TYR A 143 24.88 5.19 -1.55
N SER A 144 24.71 6.00 -0.50
CA SER A 144 25.56 7.18 -0.25
C SER A 144 27.08 6.95 -0.32
N PRO A 145 27.66 5.85 0.21
CA PRO A 145 29.10 5.62 0.12
C PRO A 145 29.63 5.38 -1.30
N SER A 146 28.77 4.95 -2.24
CA SER A 146 29.11 4.80 -3.66
C SER A 146 27.85 5.04 -4.51
N PRO A 147 27.65 6.28 -5.00
CA PRO A 147 26.44 6.70 -5.73
C PRO A 147 26.15 5.95 -7.06
N GLU A 148 27.07 5.09 -7.50
CA GLU A 148 26.85 4.14 -8.59
C GLU A 148 25.87 3.01 -8.18
N GLY A 149 25.69 2.80 -6.88
CA GLY A 149 24.78 1.83 -6.31
C GLY A 149 23.49 2.44 -5.76
N ALA A 150 22.46 1.60 -5.66
CA ALA A 150 21.23 1.89 -4.96
C ALA A 150 20.81 0.67 -4.12
N TRP A 151 19.97 0.92 -3.13
CA TRP A 151 19.41 -0.13 -2.30
C TRP A 151 18.33 -0.91 -3.04
N GLU A 152 18.28 -2.20 -2.77
CA GLU A 152 17.26 -3.11 -3.25
C GLU A 152 16.76 -4.00 -2.11
N PHE A 153 15.59 -4.58 -2.30
CA PHE A 153 15.05 -5.58 -1.40
C PHE A 153 14.68 -6.84 -2.20
N ASP A 154 15.09 -8.00 -1.69
CA ASP A 154 14.83 -9.31 -2.29
C ASP A 154 13.60 -9.93 -1.62
N PHE A 155 12.45 -9.92 -2.29
CA PHE A 155 11.24 -10.58 -1.80
C PHE A 155 11.33 -12.11 -1.87
N GLU A 156 12.33 -12.72 -2.54
CA GLU A 156 12.52 -14.17 -2.54
C GLU A 156 13.08 -14.66 -1.18
N GLY A 157 13.91 -13.87 -0.50
CA GLY A 157 14.59 -14.29 0.74
C GLY A 157 14.66 -13.24 1.85
N GLY A 158 14.06 -12.06 1.66
CA GLY A 158 14.06 -10.95 2.61
C GLY A 158 15.39 -10.21 2.73
N LEU A 159 16.30 -10.33 1.76
CA LEU A 159 17.61 -9.68 1.84
C LEU A 159 17.51 -8.22 1.39
N GLN A 160 17.92 -7.29 2.26
CA GLN A 160 18.23 -5.93 1.84
C GLN A 160 19.71 -5.84 1.42
N SER A 161 19.95 -5.40 0.19
CA SER A 161 21.29 -5.33 -0.39
C SER A 161 21.49 -4.07 -1.25
N ILE A 162 22.68 -3.93 -1.81
CA ILE A 162 23.05 -2.85 -2.71
C ILE A 162 23.35 -3.46 -4.06
N SER A 163 22.86 -2.84 -5.12
CA SER A 163 23.18 -3.22 -6.51
C SER A 163 23.58 -2.00 -7.32
N LEU A 164 24.39 -2.22 -8.37
CA LEU A 164 24.72 -1.17 -9.33
C LEU A 164 23.44 -0.68 -10.00
N LYS A 165 23.27 0.64 -10.12
CA LYS A 165 22.07 1.27 -10.72
C LYS A 165 21.80 0.83 -12.16
N THR A 166 22.80 0.30 -12.86
CA THR A 166 22.68 -0.27 -14.21
C THR A 166 22.05 -1.67 -14.24
N SER A 167 21.88 -2.32 -13.09
CA SER A 167 21.27 -3.65 -13.00
C SER A 167 19.76 -3.58 -13.24
N ALA A 168 19.18 -4.64 -13.83
CA ALA A 168 17.74 -4.74 -13.95
C ALA A 168 17.12 -5.30 -12.66
N ARG A 169 16.19 -4.56 -12.05
CA ARG A 169 15.35 -5.01 -10.92
C ARG A 169 13.92 -4.55 -11.14
N LEU A 170 12.96 -5.28 -10.55
CA LEU A 170 11.56 -4.88 -10.57
C LEU A 170 11.35 -3.60 -9.77
N ALA A 171 10.15 -3.04 -9.89
CA ALA A 171 9.71 -1.95 -9.03
C ALA A 171 8.25 -2.15 -8.62
N ILE A 172 7.95 -1.67 -7.43
CA ILE A 172 6.60 -1.51 -6.88
C ILE A 172 6.49 -0.06 -6.42
N ALA A 173 5.31 0.53 -6.50
CA ALA A 173 5.11 1.93 -6.14
C ALA A 173 4.32 2.05 -4.84
N VAL A 174 4.67 3.09 -4.08
CA VAL A 174 3.94 3.53 -2.89
C VAL A 174 3.60 5.01 -3.02
N LEU A 175 2.57 5.43 -2.32
CA LEU A 175 2.15 6.82 -2.19
C LEU A 175 1.83 7.11 -0.72
N ASP A 176 2.19 8.28 -0.23
CA ASP A 176 1.99 8.65 1.18
C ASP A 176 0.51 8.92 1.49
N GLY A 177 0.00 8.28 2.55
CA GLY A 177 -1.35 8.44 3.06
C GLY A 177 -2.37 7.39 2.57
N ASP A 178 -3.58 7.48 3.13
CA ASP A 178 -4.76 6.69 2.76
C ASP A 178 -5.56 7.37 1.64
N LEU A 179 -5.63 6.71 0.48
CA LEU A 179 -6.39 7.19 -0.68
C LEU A 179 -7.92 7.09 -0.51
N SER A 180 -8.41 6.33 0.48
CA SER A 180 -9.84 6.17 0.77
C SER A 180 -10.46 7.43 1.39
N THR A 181 -9.64 8.33 1.95
CA THR A 181 -10.09 9.52 2.66
C THR A 181 -10.52 10.68 1.75
N VAL A 182 -10.36 10.56 0.43
CA VAL A 182 -10.76 11.59 -0.53
C VAL A 182 -12.29 11.65 -0.63
N PRO A 183 -12.94 12.78 -0.29
CA PRO A 183 -14.39 12.90 -0.37
C PRO A 183 -14.87 12.68 -1.81
N ILE A 184 -15.78 11.73 -2.00
CA ILE A 184 -16.48 11.53 -3.27
C ILE A 184 -17.02 12.90 -3.71
N PRO A 185 -16.68 13.41 -4.90
CA PRO A 185 -17.20 14.69 -5.37
C PRO A 185 -18.73 14.70 -5.24
N GLY A 186 -19.29 15.75 -4.62
CA GLY A 186 -20.72 15.89 -4.33
C GLY A 186 -21.66 15.86 -5.54
N SER A 187 -21.16 15.57 -6.74
CA SER A 187 -21.92 15.36 -7.97
C SER A 187 -22.84 14.13 -7.91
N VAL A 188 -22.59 13.15 -7.03
CA VAL A 188 -23.53 12.02 -6.81
C VAL A 188 -24.89 12.51 -6.27
N TRP A 189 -24.93 13.63 -5.56
CA TRP A 189 -26.18 14.22 -5.06
C TRP A 189 -26.95 15.03 -6.12
N LEU A 190 -26.30 15.47 -7.20
CA LEU A 190 -26.93 16.27 -8.27
C LEU A 190 -27.89 15.45 -9.15
N PHE A 191 -27.73 14.13 -9.20
CA PHE A 191 -28.68 13.26 -9.92
C PHE A 191 -29.94 12.90 -9.11
N GLY A 192 -29.91 13.11 -7.78
CA GLY A 192 -31.08 12.90 -6.92
C GLY A 192 -32.11 14.04 -6.97
N THR A 193 -31.71 15.25 -7.35
CA THR A 193 -32.58 16.44 -7.32
C THR A 193 -33.19 16.80 -8.68
N SER A 194 -32.67 16.28 -9.79
CA SER A 194 -33.16 16.57 -11.15
C SER A 194 -34.51 15.90 -11.48
N ILE A 195 -34.86 14.80 -10.81
CA ILE A 195 -36.16 14.12 -11.01
C ILE A 195 -37.32 14.84 -10.30
N LEU A 196 -37.06 15.57 -9.20
CA LEU A 196 -38.11 16.32 -8.49
C LEU A 196 -38.36 17.71 -9.07
N GLY A 197 -37.38 18.31 -9.76
CA GLY A 197 -37.54 19.62 -10.43
C GLY A 197 -38.46 19.60 -11.65
N LEU A 198 -38.51 18.49 -12.40
CA LEU A 198 -39.31 18.38 -13.64
C LEU A 198 -40.80 18.07 -13.41
N ALA A 199 -41.20 17.60 -12.23
CA ALA A 199 -42.61 17.38 -11.89
C ALA A 199 -43.36 18.66 -11.45
N GLY A 200 -42.63 19.69 -11.00
CA GLY A 200 -43.22 20.92 -10.44
C GLY A 200 -43.70 21.95 -11.48
N ILE A 201 -43.20 21.90 -12.72
CA ILE A 201 -43.52 22.92 -13.73
C ILE A 201 -44.88 22.67 -14.41
N ARG A 202 -45.41 21.44 -14.36
CA ARG A 202 -46.67 21.09 -15.06
C ARG A 202 -47.95 21.62 -14.38
N ARG A 203 -47.85 22.25 -13.20
CA ARG A 203 -49.04 22.71 -12.44
C ARG A 203 -49.39 24.19 -12.60
N LYS A 204 -48.61 24.97 -13.36
CA LYS A 204 -48.85 26.41 -13.58
C LYS A 204 -49.14 26.76 -15.05
N MET A 205 -49.89 25.91 -15.73
CA MET A 205 -50.58 26.25 -16.97
C MET A 205 -52.02 25.75 -16.81
N ASN A 206 -52.84 26.53 -16.10
CA ASN A 206 -54.31 26.53 -16.09
C ASN A 206 -54.79 27.46 -14.96
N SER A 207 -54.73 28.78 -15.18
CA SER A 207 -55.65 29.77 -14.62
C SER A 207 -55.60 31.04 -15.46
#